data_AF-A0AAW6LN02-F1
#
_entry.id   AF-A0AAW6LN02-F1
#
_cell.length_a   1.000
_cell.length_b   1.000
_cell.length_c   1.000
_cell.angle_alpha   90.00
_cell.angle_beta   90.00
_cell.angle_gamma   90.00
#
_symmetry.space_group_name_H-M   'P 1'
#
loop_
_entity.id
_entity.type
_entity.pdbx_description
1 polymer ?
#
loop_
_entity_poly.entity_id
_entity_poly.type
_entity_poly.pdbx_seq_one_letter_code
_entity_poly.pdbx_strand_id
1 'polypeptide(L)'
;MRDALRQYAGDIPTLIIPFTALDQAGIIRESIEILDSKPEGYERTPRQGDAPPMGAKIKSATTYHDFAGEWQWRSEGDPIHLTSDNQEIRLDNDGLYRWHTVRHWLGDSLISAKIQFGKDAQRVKFLSSFDRQETNRLYFLCQLPRTAAVTFEDAIEALKPDPVVLAEGMGRTVTRQGDMFAVPITKLTKRDLTKSGAKFSLSAKSVPLIGTSHTATLIATMPDGTQYARGTMYHKPSLVTWGREPEHRSQKMGDGKTWHLIVKNTVPVRKRRG
;
A
#
# COMPACT_ATOMS: atom_id res chain seq x y z
N MET A 1 14.90 35.80 -0.83
CA MET A 1 15.71 35.03 0.15
C MET A 1 15.14 33.63 0.44
N ARG A 2 13.81 33.41 0.46
CA ARG A 2 13.20 32.06 0.52
C ARG A 2 13.40 31.24 -0.77
N ASP A 3 13.43 31.88 -1.94
CA ASP A 3 13.64 31.16 -3.21
C ASP A 3 15.09 30.71 -3.43
N ALA A 4 16.07 31.41 -2.83
CA ALA A 4 17.48 31.03 -2.90
C ALA A 4 17.82 29.79 -2.04
N LEU A 5 17.03 29.51 -0.99
CA LEU A 5 17.17 28.28 -0.19
C LEU A 5 16.51 27.07 -0.87
N ARG A 6 15.47 27.26 -1.70
CA ARG A 6 14.90 26.19 -2.53
C ARG A 6 15.84 25.72 -3.62
N GLN A 7 16.71 26.61 -4.12
CA GLN A 7 17.64 26.31 -5.21
C GLN A 7 18.89 25.52 -4.77
N TYR A 8 19.21 25.54 -3.47
CA TYR A 8 20.29 24.74 -2.86
C TYR A 8 19.79 23.53 -2.06
N ALA A 9 18.49 23.41 -1.83
CA ALA A 9 17.85 22.20 -1.32
C ALA A 9 17.65 21.13 -2.42
N GLY A 10 18.59 21.07 -3.37
CA GLY A 10 18.68 19.97 -4.33
C GLY A 10 19.02 18.69 -3.58
N ASP A 11 18.06 17.77 -3.61
CA ASP A 11 18.22 16.33 -3.44
C ASP A 11 19.02 15.84 -2.24
N ILE A 12 18.77 16.37 -1.03
CA ILE A 12 19.12 15.58 0.17
C ILE A 12 18.19 14.36 0.17
N PRO A 13 18.71 13.14 0.00
CA PRO A 13 17.88 11.94 0.02
C PRO A 13 17.18 11.88 1.37
N THR A 14 15.84 11.89 1.34
CA THR A 14 15.03 11.94 2.56
C THR A 14 14.40 10.57 2.77
N LEU A 15 14.58 10.04 3.98
CA LEU A 15 13.98 8.79 4.40
C LEU A 15 13.00 9.05 5.54
N ILE A 16 11.73 8.71 5.32
CA ILE A 16 10.69 8.79 6.36
C ILE A 16 10.14 7.39 6.61
N ILE A 17 10.58 6.78 7.71
CA ILE A 17 10.08 5.49 8.19
C ILE A 17 9.56 5.66 9.62
N PRO A 18 8.34 5.17 9.94
CA PRO A 18 7.86 5.15 11.33
C PRO A 18 8.81 4.39 12.25
N PHE A 19 9.13 4.95 13.43
CA PHE A 19 10.03 4.29 14.39
C PHE A 19 9.56 2.89 14.79
N THR A 20 8.25 2.71 14.96
CA THR A 20 7.65 1.41 15.25
C THR A 20 7.94 0.37 14.17
N ALA A 21 8.01 0.77 12.89
CA ALA A 21 8.35 -0.14 11.81
C ALA A 21 9.84 -0.53 11.85
N LEU A 22 10.74 0.41 12.16
CA LEU A 22 12.17 0.11 12.35
C LEU A 22 12.39 -0.86 13.51
N ASP A 23 11.72 -0.62 14.64
CA ASP A 23 11.85 -1.43 15.85
C ASP A 23 11.32 -2.85 15.63
N GLN A 24 10.15 -2.98 14.98
CA GLN A 24 9.58 -4.28 14.63
C GLN A 24 10.44 -5.06 13.62
N ALA A 25 11.10 -4.35 12.70
CA ALA A 25 12.05 -4.95 11.76
C ALA A 25 13.40 -5.31 12.40
N GLY A 26 13.64 -4.90 13.65
CA GLY A 26 14.92 -5.11 14.35
C GLY A 26 16.08 -4.37 13.70
N ILE A 27 15.80 -3.26 13.01
CA ILE A 27 16.79 -2.44 12.31
C ILE A 27 17.60 -1.62 13.32
N ILE A 28 18.92 -1.72 13.24
CA ILE A 28 19.85 -0.85 13.96
C ILE A 28 19.87 0.51 13.23
N ARG A 29 19.29 1.55 13.84
CA ARG A 29 18.98 2.82 13.18
C ARG A 29 20.23 3.52 12.63
N GLU A 30 21.34 3.44 13.36
CA GLU A 30 22.63 4.05 13.00
C GLU A 30 23.32 3.34 11.81
N SER A 31 22.79 2.20 11.37
CA SER A 31 23.35 1.41 10.27
C SER A 31 22.64 1.60 8.92
N ILE A 32 21.59 2.41 8.91
CA ILE A 32 20.75 2.69 7.74
C ILE A 32 21.57 3.46 6.69
N GLU A 33 21.50 2.97 5.47
CA GLU A 33 22.08 3.55 4.27
C GLU A 33 20.98 3.66 3.22
N ILE A 34 20.73 4.87 2.70
CA ILE A 34 19.77 5.09 1.62
C ILE A 34 20.44 4.69 0.31
N LEU A 35 19.89 3.69 -0.38
CA LEU A 35 20.38 3.26 -1.69
C LEU A 35 19.66 4.00 -2.81
N ASP A 36 18.35 4.20 -2.65
CA ASP A 36 17.52 4.97 -3.55
C ASP A 36 16.34 5.57 -2.79
N SER A 37 15.91 6.76 -3.17
CA SER A 37 14.76 7.44 -2.57
C SER A 37 14.05 8.32 -3.59
N LYS A 38 12.73 8.26 -3.58
CA LYS A 38 11.87 9.16 -4.36
C LYS A 38 11.44 10.35 -3.51
N PRO A 39 11.16 11.51 -4.14
CA PRO A 39 10.60 12.64 -3.42
C PRO A 39 9.24 12.28 -2.81
N GLU A 40 8.90 12.96 -1.72
CA GLU A 40 7.55 12.91 -1.16
C GLU A 40 6.52 13.47 -2.15
N GLY A 41 5.27 13.04 -1.99
CA GLY A 41 4.17 13.43 -2.85
C GLY A 41 2.95 13.90 -2.06
N TYR A 42 2.09 14.67 -2.72
CA TYR A 42 0.79 15.06 -2.16
C TYR A 42 -0.31 14.71 -3.15
N GLU A 43 -1.32 13.98 -2.69
CA GLU A 43 -2.53 13.71 -3.44
C GLU A 43 -3.66 14.58 -2.92
N ARG A 44 -4.26 15.38 -3.81
CA ARG A 44 -5.41 16.23 -3.50
C ARG A 44 -6.64 15.58 -4.09
N THR A 45 -7.59 15.20 -3.24
CA THR A 45 -8.88 14.65 -3.68
C THR A 45 -9.95 15.72 -3.51
N PRO A 46 -10.64 16.14 -4.58
CA PRO A 46 -11.74 17.08 -4.49
C PRO A 46 -12.93 16.46 -3.75
N ARG A 47 -13.59 17.26 -2.93
CA ARG A 47 -14.78 16.89 -2.15
C ARG A 47 -15.83 17.99 -2.27
N GLN A 48 -17.10 17.60 -2.14
CA GLN A 48 -18.21 18.54 -2.05
C GLN A 48 -19.32 18.02 -1.13
N GLY A 49 -20.10 18.92 -0.54
CA GLY A 49 -21.21 18.60 0.35
C GLY A 49 -22.15 19.78 0.57
N ASP A 50 -23.37 19.49 1.03
CA ASP A 50 -24.38 20.47 1.46
C ASP A 50 -24.09 21.04 2.87
N ALA A 51 -23.21 20.38 3.63
CA ALA A 51 -22.68 20.85 4.90
C ALA A 51 -21.15 20.97 4.84
N PRO A 52 -20.55 21.86 5.64
CA PRO A 52 -19.10 21.92 5.75
C PRO A 52 -18.56 20.65 6.44
N PRO A 53 -17.30 20.26 6.18
CA PRO A 53 -16.71 19.10 6.83
C PRO A 53 -16.68 19.29 8.36
N MET A 54 -16.79 18.18 9.09
CA MET A 54 -16.80 18.17 10.55
C MET A 54 -15.55 18.87 11.11
N GLY A 55 -15.73 19.82 12.03
CA GLY A 55 -14.64 20.60 12.63
C GLY A 55 -14.21 21.83 11.84
N ALA A 56 -14.86 22.14 10.70
CA ALA A 56 -14.67 23.39 9.99
C ALA A 56 -15.00 24.59 10.87
N LYS A 57 -14.05 25.51 10.99
CA LYS A 57 -14.23 26.78 11.71
C LYS A 57 -14.21 27.93 10.72
N ILE A 58 -15.08 28.91 10.94
CA ILE A 58 -15.03 30.16 10.18
C ILE A 58 -13.70 30.83 10.48
N LYS A 59 -12.89 31.03 9.45
CA LYS A 59 -11.67 31.82 9.58
C LYS A 59 -12.07 33.28 9.40
N SER A 60 -12.12 34.03 10.49
CA SER A 60 -12.43 35.48 10.47
C SER A 60 -11.27 36.34 9.93
N ALA A 61 -10.39 35.76 9.10
CA ALA A 61 -9.22 36.46 8.60
C ALA A 61 -9.57 37.27 7.35
N THR A 62 -9.21 38.55 7.36
CA THR A 62 -9.34 39.52 6.25
C THR A 62 -8.45 39.18 5.04
N THR A 63 -7.53 38.22 5.21
CA THR A 63 -6.57 37.75 4.19
C THR A 63 -6.38 36.24 4.28
N TYR A 64 -6.41 35.55 3.14
CA TYR A 64 -6.17 34.10 3.04
C TYR A 64 -5.27 33.77 1.83
N HIS A 65 -4.70 32.56 1.83
CA HIS A 65 -3.98 32.01 0.67
C HIS A 65 -4.96 31.20 -0.16
N ASP A 66 -5.03 31.48 -1.47
CA ASP A 66 -5.81 30.68 -2.40
C ASP A 66 -5.09 29.38 -2.81
N PHE A 67 -5.77 28.55 -3.62
CA PHE A 67 -5.23 27.29 -4.14
C PHE A 67 -3.96 27.43 -4.99
N ALA A 68 -3.64 28.63 -5.50
CA ALA A 68 -2.42 28.93 -6.24
C ALA A 68 -1.27 29.42 -5.33
N GLY A 69 -1.55 29.65 -4.05
CA GLY A 69 -0.59 30.15 -3.08
C GLY A 69 -0.50 31.68 -3.03
N GLU A 70 -1.40 32.40 -3.70
CA GLU A 70 -1.43 33.86 -3.70
C GLU A 70 -2.26 34.41 -2.53
N TRP A 71 -1.90 35.60 -2.05
CA TRP A 71 -2.63 36.30 -0.99
C TRP A 71 -3.86 37.00 -1.55
N GLN A 72 -5.04 36.65 -1.05
CA GLN A 72 -6.31 37.27 -1.42
C GLN A 72 -6.86 38.09 -0.25
N TRP A 73 -7.40 39.27 -0.56
CA TRP A 73 -8.16 40.10 0.39
C TRP A 73 -9.63 39.70 0.36
N ARG A 74 -10.27 39.71 1.53
CA ARG A 74 -11.69 39.40 1.64
C ARG A 74 -12.53 40.66 1.47
N SER A 75 -13.39 40.67 0.47
CA SER A 75 -14.43 41.67 0.22
C SER A 75 -15.71 41.31 0.97
N GLU A 76 -16.53 42.31 1.30
CA GLU A 76 -17.90 42.08 1.78
C GLU A 76 -18.71 41.39 0.68
N GLY A 77 -19.19 40.16 0.93
CA GLY A 77 -19.87 39.32 -0.07
C GLY A 77 -19.07 38.10 -0.57
N ASP A 78 -17.80 37.98 -0.19
CA ASP A 78 -16.99 36.82 -0.58
C ASP A 78 -17.42 35.53 0.15
N PRO A 79 -17.35 34.38 -0.54
CA PRO A 79 -17.74 33.09 0.01
C PRO A 79 -17.05 32.81 1.35
N ILE A 80 -17.76 32.07 2.24
CA ILE A 80 -17.24 31.75 3.56
C ILE A 80 -16.06 30.79 3.42
N HIS A 81 -14.87 31.29 3.78
CA HIS A 81 -13.67 30.50 3.93
C HIS A 81 -13.64 29.85 5.31
N LEU A 82 -13.85 28.55 5.34
CA LEU A 82 -13.65 27.76 6.55
C LEU A 82 -12.27 27.10 6.47
N THR A 83 -11.64 26.93 7.63
CA THR A 83 -10.46 26.09 7.75
C THR A 83 -10.68 24.97 8.75
N SER A 84 -10.22 23.80 8.39
CA SER A 84 -10.04 22.63 9.25
C SER A 84 -8.72 21.99 8.85
N ASP A 85 -7.80 21.82 9.79
CA ASP A 85 -6.55 21.05 9.63
C ASP A 85 -5.81 21.27 8.29
N ASN A 86 -5.54 22.55 7.96
CA ASN A 86 -4.88 22.99 6.71
C ASN A 86 -5.67 22.77 5.41
N GLN A 87 -6.98 22.60 5.48
CA GLN A 87 -7.86 22.55 4.30
C GLN A 87 -8.60 23.87 4.13
N GLU A 88 -8.58 24.39 2.90
CA GLU A 88 -9.44 25.49 2.47
C GLU A 88 -10.79 24.93 2.03
N ILE A 89 -11.85 25.46 2.64
CA ILE A 89 -13.23 25.08 2.35
C ILE A 89 -13.94 26.32 1.83
N ARG A 90 -14.54 26.20 0.66
CA ARG A 90 -15.25 27.27 -0.02
C ARG A 90 -16.73 26.93 -0.11
N LEU A 91 -17.60 27.82 0.34
CA LEU A 91 -19.03 27.76 0.01
C LEU A 91 -19.23 28.40 -1.36
N ASP A 92 -19.70 27.67 -2.36
CA ASP A 92 -19.95 28.21 -3.69
C ASP A 92 -21.37 28.75 -3.85
N ASN A 93 -21.60 29.46 -4.96
CA ASN A 93 -22.87 30.13 -5.29
C ASN A 93 -24.06 29.17 -5.46
N ASP A 94 -23.78 27.87 -5.68
CA ASP A 94 -24.79 26.81 -5.73
C ASP A 94 -25.17 26.27 -4.35
N GLY A 95 -24.65 26.87 -3.27
CA GLY A 95 -24.91 26.47 -1.89
C GLY A 95 -24.13 25.24 -1.46
N LEU A 96 -23.19 24.73 -2.28
CA LEU A 96 -22.36 23.58 -1.94
C LEU A 96 -21.01 24.03 -1.37
N TYR A 97 -20.58 23.36 -0.31
CA TYR A 97 -19.22 23.45 0.21
C TYR A 97 -18.30 22.58 -0.66
N ARG A 98 -17.18 23.15 -1.13
CA ARG A 98 -16.12 22.44 -1.87
C ARG A 98 -14.80 22.56 -1.11
N TRP A 99 -14.07 21.45 -1.02
CA TRP A 99 -12.76 21.41 -0.37
C TRP A 99 -11.89 20.31 -0.98
N HIS A 100 -10.61 20.30 -0.60
CA HIS A 100 -9.70 19.21 -0.94
C HIS A 100 -9.26 18.48 0.32
N THR A 101 -9.35 17.16 0.31
CA THR A 101 -8.59 16.35 1.27
C THR A 101 -7.20 16.14 0.72
N VAL A 102 -6.18 16.49 1.49
CA VAL A 102 -4.78 16.29 1.14
C VAL A 102 -4.27 15.02 1.82
N ARG A 103 -3.68 14.11 1.05
CA ARG A 103 -2.95 12.96 1.56
C ARG A 103 -1.47 13.14 1.23
N HIS A 104 -0.64 13.12 2.27
CA HIS A 104 0.82 13.10 2.13
C HIS A 104 1.30 11.67 1.90
N TRP A 105 2.12 11.49 0.88
CA TRP A 105 2.79 10.25 0.54
C TRP A 105 4.26 10.39 0.92
N LEU A 106 4.70 9.55 1.85
CA LEU A 106 6.12 9.41 2.14
C LEU A 106 6.84 8.97 0.86
N GLY A 107 8.03 9.52 0.63
CA GLY A 107 8.88 9.11 -0.49
C GLY A 107 9.18 7.62 -0.42
N ASP A 108 9.03 6.92 -1.55
CA ASP A 108 9.47 5.53 -1.64
C ASP A 108 10.97 5.45 -1.39
N SER A 109 11.44 4.41 -0.70
CA SER A 109 12.86 4.27 -0.41
C SER A 109 13.32 2.82 -0.40
N LEU A 110 14.48 2.59 -1.02
CA LEU A 110 15.28 1.39 -0.85
C LEU A 110 16.42 1.70 0.11
N ILE A 111 16.53 0.94 1.19
CA ILE A 111 17.60 1.10 2.17
C ILE A 111 18.37 -0.19 2.38
N SER A 112 19.63 -0.08 2.79
CA SER A 112 20.38 -1.14 3.44
C SER A 112 20.53 -0.85 4.92
N ALA A 113 20.30 -1.84 5.78
CA ALA A 113 20.52 -1.70 7.20
C ALA A 113 20.98 -3.03 7.82
N LYS A 114 21.63 -2.93 8.98
CA LYS A 114 21.93 -4.08 9.84
C LYS A 114 20.69 -4.39 10.68
N ILE A 115 20.35 -5.69 10.75
CA ILE A 115 19.37 -6.20 11.71
C ILE A 115 20.05 -7.01 12.79
N GLN A 116 19.53 -6.94 14.01
CA GLN A 116 20.02 -7.76 15.13
C GLN A 116 19.43 -9.18 15.02
N PHE A 117 20.29 -10.20 14.91
CA PHE A 117 19.91 -11.60 14.89
C PHE A 117 20.68 -12.39 15.96
N GLY A 118 20.09 -12.51 17.15
CA GLY A 118 20.79 -13.10 18.30
C GLY A 118 21.95 -12.21 18.73
N LYS A 119 23.17 -12.74 18.71
CA LYS A 119 24.40 -11.98 19.03
C LYS A 119 25.02 -11.30 17.81
N ASP A 120 24.63 -11.70 16.60
CA ASP A 120 25.23 -11.23 15.36
C ASP A 120 24.34 -10.18 14.67
N ALA A 121 24.98 -9.29 13.92
CA ALA A 121 24.29 -8.31 13.08
C ALA A 121 24.48 -8.69 11.60
N GLN A 122 23.39 -8.74 10.83
CA GLN A 122 23.43 -9.03 9.39
C GLN A 122 22.96 -7.80 8.62
N ARG A 123 23.71 -7.38 7.60
CA ARG A 123 23.26 -6.36 6.64
C ARG A 123 22.29 -6.96 5.63
N VAL A 124 21.13 -6.35 5.49
CA VAL A 124 20.06 -6.71 4.55
C VAL A 124 19.52 -5.46 3.86
N LYS A 125 18.65 -5.63 2.87
CA LYS A 125 17.96 -4.53 2.18
C LYS A 125 16.49 -4.50 2.56
N PHE A 126 15.91 -3.31 2.63
CA PHE A 126 14.50 -3.09 2.90
C PHE A 126 13.89 -2.14 1.88
N LEU A 127 12.63 -2.39 1.56
CA LEU A 127 11.80 -1.51 0.77
C LEU A 127 10.75 -0.85 1.68
N SER A 128 10.72 0.48 1.67
CA SER A 128 9.70 1.31 2.32
C SER A 128 8.85 1.94 1.23
N SER A 129 7.54 1.65 1.21
CA SER A 129 6.64 2.12 0.17
C SER A 129 5.17 1.96 0.57
N PHE A 130 4.27 2.23 -0.37
CA PHE A 130 2.83 2.06 -0.23
C PHE A 130 2.29 1.03 -1.23
N ASP A 131 1.28 0.28 -0.81
CA ASP A 131 0.56 -0.62 -1.72
C ASP A 131 -0.30 0.16 -2.71
N ARG A 132 0.26 0.45 -3.89
CA ARG A 132 -0.44 1.23 -4.93
C ARG A 132 -1.59 0.50 -5.63
N GLN A 133 -1.71 -0.82 -5.47
CA GLN A 133 -2.85 -1.57 -6.05
C GLN A 133 -4.09 -1.54 -5.12
N GLU A 134 -3.94 -1.06 -3.89
CA GLU A 134 -5.05 -0.93 -2.95
C GLU A 134 -5.68 0.47 -2.95
N THR A 135 -7.01 0.52 -2.79
CA THR A 135 -7.75 1.80 -2.70
C THR A 135 -7.29 2.63 -1.50
N ASN A 136 -7.03 1.96 -0.38
CA ASN A 136 -6.34 2.53 0.76
C ASN A 136 -4.89 2.06 0.67
N ARG A 137 -4.03 2.84 0.00
CA ARG A 137 -2.63 2.43 -0.14
C ARG A 137 -1.98 2.37 1.24
N LEU A 138 -1.78 1.17 1.76
CA LEU A 138 -1.19 0.95 3.06
C LEU A 138 0.33 1.06 2.97
N TYR A 139 0.92 1.70 3.97
CA TYR A 139 2.36 1.74 4.11
C TYR A 139 2.89 0.33 4.45
N PHE A 140 4.03 -0.04 3.87
CA PHE A 140 4.77 -1.23 4.25
C PHE A 140 6.28 -0.95 4.34
N LEU A 141 6.92 -1.68 5.25
CA LEU A 141 8.36 -1.84 5.32
C LEU A 141 8.66 -3.33 5.24
N CYS A 142 9.30 -3.79 4.18
CA CYS A 142 9.60 -5.20 4.01
C CYS A 142 11.07 -5.45 3.71
N GLN A 143 11.61 -6.52 4.29
CA GLN A 143 12.94 -7.01 3.95
C GLN A 143 12.92 -7.63 2.54
N LEU A 144 13.88 -7.28 1.71
CA LEU A 144 14.06 -7.91 0.40
C LEU A 144 14.71 -9.30 0.53
N PRO A 145 14.45 -10.23 -0.42
CA PRO A 145 15.30 -11.40 -0.59
C PRO A 145 16.74 -10.98 -0.90
N ARG A 146 17.68 -11.93 -0.91
CA ARG A 146 19.06 -11.63 -1.33
C ARG A 146 19.04 -11.17 -2.78
N THR A 147 19.28 -9.87 -3.00
CA THR A 147 19.18 -9.24 -4.32
C THR A 147 20.29 -8.20 -4.52
N ALA A 148 20.69 -8.05 -5.79
CA ALA A 148 21.59 -7.00 -6.23
C ALA A 148 20.90 -5.63 -6.37
N ALA A 149 19.56 -5.55 -6.29
CA ALA A 149 18.79 -4.33 -6.49
C ALA A 149 19.37 -3.10 -5.78
N VAL A 150 19.63 -2.03 -6.55
CA VAL A 150 20.10 -0.73 -6.04
C VAL A 150 19.12 0.40 -6.32
N THR A 151 18.06 0.13 -7.09
CA THR A 151 16.98 1.08 -7.38
C THR A 151 15.67 0.59 -6.75
N PHE A 152 14.72 1.50 -6.55
CA PHE A 152 13.38 1.20 -6.10
C PHE A 152 12.66 0.23 -7.03
N GLU A 153 12.76 0.43 -8.35
CA GLU A 153 12.15 -0.42 -9.37
C GLU A 153 12.69 -1.85 -9.30
N ASP A 154 14.01 -2.02 -9.21
CA ASP A 154 14.63 -3.34 -9.07
C ASP A 154 14.22 -4.02 -7.75
N ALA A 155 14.04 -3.24 -6.68
CA ALA A 155 13.61 -3.75 -5.39
C ALA A 155 12.15 -4.24 -5.42
N ILE A 156 11.25 -3.51 -6.10
CA ILE A 156 9.88 -3.95 -6.35
C ILE A 156 9.87 -5.24 -7.17
N GLU A 157 10.69 -5.31 -8.23
CA GLU A 157 10.79 -6.50 -9.06
C GLU A 157 11.32 -7.70 -8.27
N ALA A 158 12.33 -7.49 -7.41
CA ALA A 158 12.89 -8.54 -6.56
C ALA A 158 11.90 -9.12 -5.53
N LEU A 159 10.80 -8.43 -5.23
CA LEU A 159 9.71 -8.94 -4.39
C LEU A 159 8.72 -9.83 -5.15
N LYS A 160 8.75 -9.84 -6.49
CA LYS A 160 7.83 -10.64 -7.27
C LYS A 160 8.30 -12.10 -7.31
N PRO A 161 7.44 -13.06 -6.91
CA PRO A 161 7.71 -14.48 -7.17
C PRO A 161 7.79 -14.78 -8.67
N ASP A 162 8.58 -15.79 -9.08
CA ASP A 162 8.74 -16.16 -10.50
C ASP A 162 7.42 -16.30 -11.29
N PRO A 163 6.33 -16.91 -10.74
CA PRO A 163 5.05 -16.98 -11.45
C PRO A 163 4.42 -15.61 -11.76
N VAL A 164 4.70 -14.60 -10.93
CA VAL A 164 4.21 -13.23 -11.14
C VAL A 164 5.00 -12.56 -12.25
N VAL A 165 6.34 -12.62 -12.19
CA VAL A 165 7.24 -12.07 -13.23
C VAL A 165 6.90 -12.66 -14.59
N LEU A 166 6.75 -13.99 -14.67
CA LEU A 166 6.38 -14.68 -15.90
C LEU A 166 5.02 -14.22 -16.44
N ALA A 167 4.01 -14.09 -15.57
CA ALA A 167 2.67 -13.70 -15.98
C ALA A 167 2.62 -12.26 -16.50
N GLU A 168 3.28 -11.33 -15.82
CA GLU A 168 3.38 -9.93 -16.25
C GLU A 168 4.17 -9.82 -17.57
N GLY A 169 5.26 -10.58 -17.73
CA GLY A 169 6.00 -10.67 -18.99
C GLY A 169 5.17 -11.22 -20.17
N MET A 170 4.13 -12.00 -19.88
CA MET A 170 3.12 -12.45 -20.86
C MET A 170 1.98 -11.43 -21.08
N GLY A 171 2.09 -10.22 -20.54
CA GLY A 171 1.07 -9.17 -20.63
C GLY A 171 -0.18 -9.44 -19.79
N ARG A 172 -0.10 -10.31 -18.77
CA ARG A 172 -1.24 -10.60 -17.89
C ARG A 172 -1.25 -9.65 -16.70
N THR A 173 -2.43 -9.14 -16.36
CA THR A 173 -2.63 -8.36 -15.15
C THR A 173 -2.71 -9.28 -13.93
N VAL A 174 -1.72 -9.18 -13.04
CA VAL A 174 -1.71 -9.85 -11.74
C VAL A 174 -2.41 -8.97 -10.70
N THR A 175 -3.33 -9.56 -9.94
CA THR A 175 -3.97 -8.85 -8.81
C THR A 175 -3.13 -9.04 -7.56
N ARG A 176 -2.83 -7.97 -6.82
CA ARG A 176 -2.09 -8.01 -5.56
C ARG A 176 -2.90 -7.39 -4.42
N GLN A 177 -2.81 -7.99 -3.24
CA GLN A 177 -3.32 -7.46 -1.97
C GLN A 177 -2.28 -7.77 -0.88
N GLY A 178 -1.63 -6.74 -0.33
CA GLY A 178 -0.51 -6.92 0.60
C GLY A 178 0.60 -7.82 0.05
N ASP A 179 0.89 -8.91 0.77
CA ASP A 179 1.91 -9.92 0.43
C ASP A 179 1.39 -11.07 -0.47
N MET A 180 0.15 -10.97 -0.94
CA MET A 180 -0.51 -11.99 -1.77
C MET A 180 -0.67 -11.55 -3.22
N PHE A 181 -0.41 -12.48 -4.13
CA PHE A 181 -0.61 -12.33 -5.57
C PHE A 181 -1.62 -13.37 -6.08
N ALA A 182 -2.48 -12.94 -6.99
CA ALA A 182 -3.40 -13.78 -7.74
C ALA A 182 -3.06 -13.70 -9.23
N VAL A 183 -2.41 -14.75 -9.73
CA VAL A 183 -1.91 -14.86 -11.10
C VAL A 183 -2.97 -15.55 -11.98
N PRO A 184 -3.51 -14.89 -13.02
CA PRO A 184 -4.62 -15.46 -13.79
C PRO A 184 -4.21 -16.65 -14.66
N ILE A 185 -5.01 -17.72 -14.61
CA ILE A 185 -4.88 -18.92 -15.44
C ILE A 185 -6.12 -19.04 -16.34
N THR A 186 -6.06 -18.42 -17.51
CA THR A 186 -7.24 -18.14 -18.38
C THR A 186 -7.96 -19.37 -18.91
N LYS A 187 -7.28 -20.51 -19.09
CA LYS A 187 -7.87 -21.76 -19.62
C LYS A 187 -8.21 -22.79 -18.55
N LEU A 188 -7.94 -22.50 -17.29
CA LEU A 188 -8.18 -23.45 -16.20
C LEU A 188 -9.66 -23.41 -15.79
N THR A 189 -10.31 -24.57 -15.81
CA THR A 189 -11.71 -24.70 -15.39
C THR A 189 -11.84 -25.43 -14.06
N LYS A 190 -13.03 -25.33 -13.44
CA LYS A 190 -13.36 -26.13 -12.25
C LYS A 190 -13.26 -27.64 -12.55
N ARG A 191 -13.65 -28.06 -13.75
CA ARG A 191 -13.60 -29.48 -14.16
C ARG A 191 -12.16 -29.99 -14.21
N ASP A 192 -11.24 -29.17 -14.73
CA ASP A 192 -9.81 -29.52 -14.77
C ASP A 192 -9.26 -29.69 -13.35
N LEU A 193 -9.54 -28.73 -12.46
CA LEU A 193 -9.16 -28.80 -11.05
C LEU A 193 -9.74 -30.04 -10.35
N THR A 194 -11.02 -30.37 -10.56
CA THR A 194 -11.64 -31.58 -10.02
C THR A 194 -10.95 -32.84 -10.55
N LYS A 195 -10.67 -32.91 -11.85
CA LYS A 195 -9.97 -34.04 -12.47
C LYS A 195 -8.56 -34.23 -11.89
N SER A 196 -7.90 -33.13 -11.52
CA SER A 196 -6.60 -33.13 -10.85
C SER A 196 -6.67 -33.35 -9.33
N GLY A 197 -7.85 -33.66 -8.77
CA GLY A 197 -8.02 -34.01 -7.36
C GLY A 197 -8.16 -32.83 -6.40
N ALA A 198 -8.50 -31.63 -6.90
CA ALA A 198 -8.66 -30.46 -6.05
C ALA A 198 -9.82 -30.62 -5.04
N LYS A 199 -9.59 -30.18 -3.80
CA LYS A 199 -10.63 -29.98 -2.79
C LYS A 199 -11.11 -28.53 -2.82
N PHE A 200 -12.42 -28.33 -2.92
CA PHE A 200 -13.01 -26.99 -3.02
C PHE A 200 -13.52 -26.50 -1.67
N SER A 201 -13.34 -25.23 -1.40
CA SER A 201 -13.89 -24.55 -0.23
C SER A 201 -14.50 -23.22 -0.63
N LEU A 202 -15.78 -23.04 -0.30
CA LEU A 202 -16.44 -21.73 -0.37
C LEU A 202 -16.04 -20.95 0.87
N SER A 203 -15.51 -19.74 0.71
CA SER A 203 -15.10 -18.96 1.87
C SER A 203 -15.71 -17.57 1.86
N ALA A 204 -16.89 -17.51 2.45
CA ALA A 204 -17.31 -16.33 3.19
C ALA A 204 -16.80 -16.35 4.65
N LYS A 205 -16.18 -17.44 5.18
CA LYS A 205 -15.88 -17.52 6.63
C LYS A 205 -14.58 -18.14 7.17
N SER A 206 -13.76 -18.99 6.51
CA SER A 206 -12.71 -19.70 7.33
C SER A 206 -11.44 -20.27 6.70
N VAL A 207 -11.29 -20.43 5.38
CA VAL A 207 -10.10 -21.13 4.85
C VAL A 207 -8.99 -20.13 4.48
N PRO A 208 -7.82 -20.16 5.14
CA PRO A 208 -6.73 -19.25 4.84
C PRO A 208 -6.04 -19.62 3.52
N LEU A 209 -5.69 -18.59 2.75
CA LEU A 209 -4.84 -18.70 1.58
C LEU A 209 -3.40 -18.90 2.04
N ILE A 210 -2.81 -20.06 1.73
CA ILE A 210 -1.40 -20.39 2.01
C ILE A 210 -1.02 -20.08 3.48
N GLY A 211 -1.94 -20.36 4.42
CA GLY A 211 -1.72 -20.13 5.85
C GLY A 211 -1.60 -18.66 6.27
N THR A 212 -2.09 -17.73 5.46
CA THR A 212 -2.08 -16.29 5.76
C THR A 212 -3.42 -15.81 6.32
N SER A 213 -3.49 -14.53 6.69
CA SER A 213 -4.74 -13.84 7.03
C SER A 213 -5.64 -13.59 5.82
N HIS A 214 -5.29 -14.02 4.61
CA HIS A 214 -6.11 -13.83 3.42
C HIS A 214 -7.05 -15.02 3.16
N THR A 215 -8.19 -14.77 2.54
CA THR A 215 -9.12 -15.79 2.03
C THR A 215 -9.73 -15.35 0.70
N ALA A 216 -10.52 -16.19 0.04
CA ALA A 216 -11.19 -15.85 -1.21
C ALA A 216 -12.58 -16.48 -1.33
N THR A 217 -13.43 -15.94 -2.21
CA THR A 217 -14.81 -16.44 -2.42
C THR A 217 -14.85 -17.96 -2.66
N LEU A 218 -13.96 -18.46 -3.52
CA LEU A 218 -13.80 -19.88 -3.76
C LEU A 218 -12.31 -20.23 -3.85
N ILE A 219 -11.92 -21.27 -3.11
CA ILE A 219 -10.56 -21.79 -3.05
C ILE A 219 -10.59 -23.25 -3.53
N ALA A 220 -9.60 -23.62 -4.33
CA ALA A 220 -9.31 -24.99 -4.72
C ALA A 220 -7.90 -25.35 -4.25
N THR A 221 -7.81 -26.31 -3.33
CA THR A 221 -6.54 -26.81 -2.80
C THR A 221 -6.21 -28.13 -3.48
N MET A 222 -5.06 -28.16 -4.15
CA MET A 222 -4.52 -29.33 -4.82
C MET A 222 -3.89 -30.32 -3.82
N PRO A 223 -3.70 -31.59 -4.19
CA PRO A 223 -3.05 -32.58 -3.33
C PRO A 223 -1.63 -32.21 -2.87
N ASP A 224 -0.90 -31.44 -3.69
CA ASP A 224 0.45 -30.93 -3.41
C ASP A 224 0.46 -29.67 -2.51
N GLY A 225 -0.73 -29.17 -2.13
CA GLY A 225 -0.89 -27.95 -1.34
C GLY A 225 -0.98 -26.67 -2.18
N THR A 226 -0.80 -26.74 -3.51
CA THR A 226 -1.02 -25.59 -4.40
C THR A 226 -2.45 -25.09 -4.25
N GLN A 227 -2.63 -23.77 -4.14
CA GLN A 227 -3.95 -23.16 -4.03
C GLN A 227 -4.27 -22.30 -5.24
N TYR A 228 -5.46 -22.54 -5.80
CA TYR A 228 -6.10 -21.67 -6.76
C TYR A 228 -7.28 -20.97 -6.09
N ALA A 229 -7.58 -19.74 -6.51
CA ALA A 229 -8.77 -19.05 -6.07
C ALA A 229 -9.48 -18.29 -7.18
N ARG A 230 -10.75 -17.95 -6.94
CA ARG A 230 -11.60 -17.20 -7.84
C ARG A 230 -12.56 -16.31 -7.04
N GLY A 231 -12.96 -15.19 -7.63
CA GLY A 231 -13.92 -14.24 -7.06
C GLY A 231 -13.21 -13.05 -6.43
N THR A 232 -13.49 -12.80 -5.16
CA THR A 232 -12.93 -11.70 -4.39
C THR A 232 -11.96 -12.24 -3.34
N MET A 233 -10.79 -11.62 -3.20
CA MET A 233 -9.84 -11.83 -2.12
C MET A 233 -10.22 -10.93 -0.93
N TYR A 234 -10.14 -11.49 0.27
CA TYR A 234 -10.50 -10.82 1.52
C TYR A 234 -9.34 -10.92 2.50
N HIS A 235 -9.03 -9.84 3.19
CA HIS A 235 -8.18 -9.89 4.36
C HIS A 235 -9.02 -10.15 5.61
N LYS A 236 -8.72 -11.23 6.33
CA LYS A 236 -9.40 -11.68 7.56
C LYS A 236 -8.37 -12.07 8.62
N PRO A 237 -7.77 -11.08 9.31
CA PRO A 237 -6.81 -11.33 10.39
C PRO A 237 -7.35 -12.21 11.50
N SER A 238 -8.65 -12.20 11.76
CA SER A 238 -9.32 -13.08 12.73
C SER A 238 -9.12 -14.58 12.48
N LEU A 239 -8.68 -14.99 11.28
CA LEU A 239 -8.31 -16.38 10.99
C LEU A 239 -6.98 -16.80 11.64
N VAL A 240 -6.11 -15.85 11.96
CA VAL A 240 -4.77 -16.10 12.51
C VAL A 240 -4.55 -15.42 13.86
N THR A 241 -5.27 -14.35 14.16
CA THR A 241 -5.14 -13.57 15.40
C THR A 241 -6.50 -13.01 15.79
N TRP A 242 -7.02 -13.45 16.94
CA TRP A 242 -8.31 -13.02 17.45
C TRP A 242 -8.32 -11.50 17.72
N GLY A 243 -9.42 -10.83 17.37
CA GLY A 243 -9.62 -9.40 17.62
C GLY A 243 -8.93 -8.43 16.66
N ARG A 244 -8.18 -8.89 15.64
CA ARG A 244 -7.65 -8.01 14.60
C ARG A 244 -8.67 -7.72 13.51
N GLU A 245 -8.81 -6.44 13.17
CA GLU A 245 -9.65 -5.95 12.07
C GLU A 245 -8.91 -6.04 10.72
N PRO A 246 -9.64 -6.26 9.61
CA PRO A 246 -9.08 -6.22 8.26
C PRO A 246 -8.38 -4.89 7.93
N GLU A 247 -7.09 -4.99 7.61
CA GLU A 247 -6.29 -3.84 7.14
C GLU A 247 -6.56 -3.51 5.66
N HIS A 248 -6.64 -4.55 4.82
CA HIS A 248 -6.90 -4.42 3.39
C HIS A 248 -8.40 -4.46 3.07
N ARG A 249 -8.82 -3.64 2.09
CA ARG A 249 -10.17 -3.75 1.52
C ARG A 249 -10.27 -4.98 0.62
N SER A 250 -11.42 -5.64 0.62
CA SER A 250 -11.72 -6.74 -0.28
C SER A 250 -11.44 -6.37 -1.75
N GLN A 251 -10.77 -7.25 -2.49
CA GLN A 251 -10.30 -6.97 -3.84
C GLN A 251 -10.75 -8.06 -4.81
N LYS A 252 -11.40 -7.65 -5.89
CA LYS A 252 -11.85 -8.57 -6.94
C LYS A 252 -10.63 -9.06 -7.74
N MET A 253 -10.48 -10.38 -7.89
CA MET A 253 -9.42 -10.98 -8.70
C MET A 253 -9.85 -11.02 -10.16
N GLY A 254 -9.26 -10.16 -11.00
CA GLY A 254 -9.61 -10.02 -12.41
C GLY A 254 -11.12 -9.82 -12.63
N ASP A 255 -11.72 -10.65 -13.48
CA ASP A 255 -13.16 -10.63 -13.77
C ASP A 255 -14.03 -11.30 -12.69
N GLY A 256 -13.42 -11.87 -11.65
CA GLY A 256 -14.08 -12.65 -10.59
C GLY A 256 -14.55 -14.04 -11.04
N LYS A 257 -14.30 -14.42 -12.29
CA LYS A 257 -14.69 -15.71 -12.89
C LYS A 257 -13.49 -16.60 -13.23
N THR A 258 -12.36 -15.99 -13.56
CA THR A 258 -11.10 -16.65 -13.89
C THR A 258 -10.49 -17.27 -12.64
N TRP A 259 -9.89 -18.46 -12.78
CA TRP A 259 -9.09 -19.07 -11.72
C TRP A 259 -7.70 -18.44 -11.68
N HIS A 260 -7.22 -18.16 -10.49
CA HIS A 260 -5.92 -17.56 -10.25
C HIS A 260 -5.07 -18.51 -9.42
N LEU A 261 -3.81 -18.71 -9.81
CA LEU A 261 -2.80 -19.29 -8.94
C LEU A 261 -2.50 -18.29 -7.83
N ILE A 262 -2.58 -18.74 -6.58
CA ILE A 262 -2.29 -17.91 -5.42
C ILE A 262 -0.83 -18.10 -5.04
N VAL A 263 -0.13 -16.99 -4.89
CA VAL A 263 1.30 -16.97 -4.56
C VAL A 263 1.55 -15.93 -3.48
N LYS A 264 2.40 -16.25 -2.53
CA LYS A 264 2.87 -15.32 -1.50
C LYS A 264 4.20 -14.72 -1.94
N ASN A 265 4.44 -13.45 -1.60
CA ASN A 265 5.74 -12.80 -1.76
C ASN A 265 6.87 -13.65 -1.13
N THR A 266 8.00 -13.75 -1.83
CA THR A 266 9.16 -14.62 -1.58
C THR A 266 10.04 -14.19 -0.41
N VAL A 267 9.49 -13.67 0.68
CA VAL A 267 10.28 -13.50 1.91
C VAL A 267 10.09 -14.77 2.74
N PRO A 268 10.98 -15.79 2.61
CA PRO A 268 10.98 -16.88 3.56
C PRO A 268 11.29 -16.26 4.93
N VAL A 269 10.32 -16.31 5.83
CA VAL A 269 10.63 -16.22 7.25
C VAL A 269 11.49 -17.44 7.52
N ARG A 270 12.82 -17.28 7.52
CA ARG A 270 13.72 -18.33 8.00
C ARG A 270 13.20 -18.67 9.40
N LYS A 271 12.60 -19.86 9.56
CA LYS A 271 12.16 -20.34 10.86
C LYS A 271 13.33 -20.15 11.81
N ARG A 272 13.14 -19.40 12.90
CA ARG A 272 14.07 -19.49 14.04
C ARG A 272 14.20 -20.98 14.33
N ARG A 273 15.39 -21.55 14.18
CA ARG A 273 15.68 -22.84 14.79
C ARG A 273 15.48 -22.62 16.28
N GLY A 274 14.44 -23.23 16.82
CA GLY A 274 14.31 -23.43 18.27
C GLY A 274 15.41 -24.34 18.77
#